data_AF-A0A8J8FLC5-F1
#
_entry.id   AF-A0A8J8FLC5-F1
#
_cell.length_a   1.000
_cell.length_b   1.000
_cell.length_c   1.000
_cell.angle_alpha   90.00
_cell.angle_beta   90.00
_cell.angle_gamma   90.00
#
_symmetry.space_group_name_H-M   'P 1'
#
loop_
_entity.id
_entity.type
_entity.pdbx_description
1 polymer ?
#
loop_
_entity_poly.entity_id
_entity_poly.type
_entity_poly.pdbx_seq_one_letter_code
_entity_poly.pdbx_strand_id
1 'polypeptide(L)'
;MQLIKQQIDIRLITLKQANQALHELTVDLSLLDAVSEMTAKVSKALDLLMEQGDGLTDKDFIALLSDSEAIDVLDEIVDTDAVSELEDRFFMVIGSMEDNEMGEFLTELIEKIEIRYSDLVEAIHELNALLNIDG
;
A
#
# COMPACT_ATOMS: atom_id res chain seq x y z
N MET A 1 -7.91 -21.14 20.86
CA MET A 1 -8.58 -20.16 19.98
C MET A 1 -7.64 -18.96 19.95
N GLN A 2 -6.65 -19.05 19.06
CA GLN A 2 -5.43 -18.21 19.02
C GLN A 2 -5.14 -17.81 17.55
N LEU A 3 -6.15 -17.91 16.69
CA LEU A 3 -6.02 -17.96 15.23
C LEU A 3 -6.16 -16.58 14.58
N ILE A 4 -7.00 -15.70 15.11
CA ILE A 4 -7.33 -14.41 14.47
C ILE A 4 -6.15 -13.45 14.58
N LYS A 5 -5.56 -13.28 15.77
CA LYS A 5 -4.35 -12.45 15.92
C LYS A 5 -3.23 -12.92 15.00
N GLN A 6 -2.99 -14.24 14.93
CA GLN A 6 -2.00 -14.79 14.03
C GLN A 6 -2.30 -14.48 12.56
N GLN A 7 -3.58 -14.53 12.15
CA GLN A 7 -4.00 -14.15 10.80
C GLN A 7 -3.76 -12.66 10.53
N ILE A 8 -4.10 -11.79 11.48
CA ILE A 8 -3.85 -10.34 11.38
C ILE A 8 -2.34 -10.07 11.29
N ASP A 9 -1.52 -10.69 12.15
CA ASP A 9 -0.06 -10.54 12.13
C ASP A 9 0.51 -10.96 10.75
N ILE A 10 0.00 -12.07 10.18
CA ILE A 10 0.36 -12.51 8.82
C ILE A 10 -0.05 -11.46 7.78
N ARG A 11 -1.26 -10.87 7.88
CA ARG A 11 -1.72 -9.82 6.95
C ARG A 11 -0.88 -8.56 7.03
N LEU A 12 -0.52 -8.11 8.23
CA LEU A 12 0.37 -6.95 8.40
C LEU A 12 1.74 -7.21 7.76
N ILE A 13 2.27 -8.43 7.85
CA ILE A 13 3.51 -8.81 7.17
C ILE A 13 3.34 -8.80 5.65
N THR A 14 2.25 -9.37 5.12
CA THR A 14 1.97 -9.36 3.67
C THR A 14 1.82 -7.94 3.13
N LEU A 15 1.09 -7.08 3.85
CA LEU A 15 0.96 -5.65 3.54
C LEU A 15 2.32 -4.95 3.48
N LYS A 16 3.17 -5.22 4.48
CA LYS A 16 4.52 -4.63 4.52
C LYS A 16 5.36 -5.06 3.34
N GLN A 17 5.26 -6.33 2.93
CA GLN A 17 5.96 -6.84 1.75
C GLN A 17 5.44 -6.21 0.44
N ALA A 18 4.11 -6.10 0.28
CA ALA A 18 3.50 -5.47 -0.89
C ALA A 18 3.90 -3.98 -0.99
N ASN A 19 3.80 -3.25 0.12
CA ASN A 19 4.19 -1.85 0.21
C ASN A 19 5.68 -1.65 -0.08
N GLN A 20 6.56 -2.51 0.46
CA GLN A 20 7.99 -2.45 0.20
C GLN A 20 8.30 -2.68 -1.28
N ALA A 21 7.64 -3.64 -1.93
CA ALA A 21 7.83 -3.90 -3.36
C ALA A 21 7.44 -2.67 -4.22
N LEU A 22 6.37 -1.96 -3.86
CA LEU A 22 6.00 -0.70 -4.52
C LEU A 22 6.98 0.43 -4.21
N HIS A 23 7.45 0.53 -2.97
CA HIS A 23 8.42 1.54 -2.57
C HIS A 23 9.75 1.40 -3.32
N GLU A 24 10.27 0.18 -3.44
CA GLU A 24 11.53 -0.10 -4.15
C GLU A 24 11.46 0.26 -5.65
N LEU A 25 10.27 0.22 -6.25
CA LEU A 25 10.05 0.65 -7.63
C LEU A 25 9.93 2.18 -7.79
N THR A 26 9.67 2.91 -6.72
CA THR A 26 9.28 4.34 -6.78
C THR A 26 10.28 5.27 -6.10
N VAL A 27 11.11 4.76 -5.19
CA VAL A 27 12.11 5.53 -4.45
C VAL A 27 13.16 6.15 -5.38
N ASP A 28 13.56 7.38 -5.06
CA ASP A 28 14.56 8.17 -5.78
C ASP A 28 14.21 8.48 -7.25
N LEU A 29 12.94 8.35 -7.64
CA LEU A 29 12.44 8.69 -8.97
C LEU A 29 11.49 9.88 -8.88
N SER A 30 11.95 11.07 -9.31
CA SER A 30 11.22 12.34 -9.13
C SER A 30 9.81 12.37 -9.73
N LEU A 31 9.56 11.58 -10.78
CA LEU A 31 8.23 11.45 -11.37
C LEU A 31 7.27 10.68 -10.44
N LEU A 32 7.82 9.82 -9.58
CA LEU A 32 7.14 8.90 -8.66
C LEU A 32 7.18 9.35 -7.20
N ASP A 33 7.73 10.53 -6.88
CA ASP A 33 7.90 11.00 -5.50
C ASP A 33 6.62 10.91 -4.67
N ALA A 34 5.46 11.26 -5.24
CA ALA A 34 4.17 11.17 -4.54
C ALA A 34 3.85 9.72 -4.11
N VAL A 35 4.09 8.74 -4.98
CA VAL A 35 3.89 7.32 -4.68
C VAL A 35 4.94 6.82 -3.68
N SER A 36 6.18 7.32 -3.77
CA SER A 36 7.23 7.01 -2.79
C SER A 36 6.91 7.55 -1.40
N GLU A 37 6.39 8.78 -1.29
CA GLU A 37 5.94 9.38 -0.04
C GLU A 37 4.74 8.62 0.55
N MET A 38 3.80 8.23 -0.29
CA MET A 38 2.65 7.41 0.09
C MET A 38 3.10 6.07 0.69
N THR A 39 3.97 5.33 -0.02
CA THR A 39 4.50 4.05 0.48
C THR A 39 5.30 4.21 1.78
N ALA A 40 5.99 5.35 1.96
CA ALA A 40 6.68 5.65 3.21
C ALA A 40 5.71 5.89 4.39
N LYS A 41 4.56 6.54 4.15
CA LYS A 41 3.49 6.70 5.16
C LYS A 41 2.89 5.35 5.54
N VAL A 42 2.58 4.50 4.56
CA VAL A 42 2.07 3.14 4.79
C VAL A 42 3.08 2.32 5.60
N SER A 43 4.38 2.39 5.29
CA SER A 43 5.39 1.66 6.07
C SER A 43 5.38 2.06 7.53
N LYS A 44 5.29 3.37 7.83
CA LYS A 44 5.23 3.87 9.22
C LYS A 44 3.96 3.43 9.92
N ALA A 45 2.82 3.44 9.24
CA ALA A 45 1.55 2.97 9.77
C ALA A 45 1.62 1.49 10.13
N LEU A 46 2.15 0.65 9.23
CA LEU A 46 2.32 -0.79 9.48
C LEU A 46 3.28 -1.07 10.63
N ASP A 47 4.41 -0.36 10.70
CA ASP A 47 5.36 -0.49 11.81
C ASP A 47 4.68 -0.14 13.15
N LEU A 48 3.90 0.94 13.19
CA LEU A 48 3.15 1.33 14.38
C LEU A 48 2.13 0.26 14.80
N LEU A 49 1.37 -0.30 13.86
CA LEU A 49 0.39 -1.35 14.15
C LEU A 49 1.04 -2.63 14.68
N MET A 50 2.16 -3.04 14.08
CA MET A 50 2.90 -4.22 14.52
C MET A 50 3.51 -4.01 15.90
N GLU A 51 4.07 -2.83 16.20
CA GLU A 51 4.60 -2.50 17.52
C GLU A 51 3.51 -2.43 18.59
N GLN A 52 2.37 -1.80 18.28
CA GLN A 52 1.23 -1.70 19.19
C GLN A 52 0.55 -3.05 19.46
N GLY A 53 0.58 -3.96 18.49
CA GLY A 53 0.03 -5.30 18.60
C GLY A 53 0.86 -6.28 19.42
N ASP A 54 2.11 -5.95 19.72
CA ASP A 54 3.00 -6.86 20.45
C ASP A 54 2.55 -6.98 21.92
N GLY A 55 2.46 -8.22 22.40
CA GLY A 55 2.01 -8.52 23.76
C GLY A 55 0.51 -8.30 24.05
N LEU A 56 -0.30 -7.85 23.10
CA LEU A 56 -1.75 -7.74 23.25
C LEU A 56 -2.49 -9.07 23.07
N THR A 57 -3.65 -9.20 23.72
CA THR A 57 -4.58 -10.32 23.49
C THR A 57 -5.33 -10.12 22.17
N ASP A 58 -5.87 -11.21 21.59
CA ASP A 58 -6.63 -11.15 20.33
C ASP A 58 -7.73 -10.06 20.36
N LYS A 59 -8.47 -9.93 21.47
CA LYS A 59 -9.55 -8.94 21.59
C LYS A 59 -9.04 -7.51 21.70
N ASP A 60 -8.01 -7.29 22.52
CA ASP A 60 -7.45 -5.95 22.73
C ASP A 60 -6.78 -5.46 21.45
N PHE A 61 -6.18 -6.37 20.67
CA PHE A 61 -5.55 -6.02 19.42
C PHE A 61 -6.56 -5.66 18.33
N ILE A 62 -7.66 -6.41 18.19
CA ILE A 62 -8.74 -6.06 17.25
C ILE A 62 -9.34 -4.70 17.60
N ALA A 63 -9.64 -4.46 18.88
CA ALA A 63 -10.15 -3.17 19.33
C ALA A 63 -9.18 -2.02 19.05
N LEU A 64 -7.87 -2.25 19.27
CA LEU A 64 -6.84 -1.27 18.93
C LEU A 64 -6.82 -0.96 17.42
N LEU A 65 -6.94 -1.99 16.57
CA LEU A 65 -6.93 -1.82 15.13
C LEU A 65 -8.15 -1.03 14.65
N SER A 66 -9.34 -1.32 15.16
CA SER A 66 -10.58 -0.62 14.78
C SER A 66 -10.57 0.87 15.11
N ASP A 67 -9.80 1.30 16.10
CA ASP A 67 -9.70 2.71 16.52
C ASP A 67 -8.37 3.37 16.09
N SER A 68 -7.53 2.69 15.30
CA SER A 68 -6.19 3.18 14.97
C SER A 68 -6.18 4.11 13.77
N GLU A 69 -5.64 5.31 13.95
CA GLU A 69 -5.32 6.24 12.85
C GLU A 69 -4.39 5.61 11.80
N ALA A 70 -3.62 4.58 12.15
CA ALA A 70 -2.79 3.86 11.19
C ALA A 70 -3.61 2.99 10.23
N ILE A 71 -4.81 2.53 10.61
CA ILE A 71 -5.75 1.89 9.68
C ILE A 71 -6.36 2.92 8.74
N ASP A 72 -6.70 4.12 9.23
CA ASP A 72 -7.20 5.21 8.37
C ASP A 72 -6.21 5.55 7.24
N VAL A 73 -4.91 5.51 7.53
CA VAL A 73 -3.85 5.70 6.51
C VAL A 73 -3.90 4.61 5.44
N LEU A 74 -4.21 3.36 5.79
CA LEU A 74 -4.35 2.27 4.81
C LEU A 74 -5.62 2.45 3.98
N ASP A 75 -6.72 2.85 4.61
CA ASP A 75 -8.00 3.08 3.92
C ASP A 75 -7.91 4.24 2.93
N GLU A 76 -7.17 5.31 3.26
CA GLU A 76 -6.91 6.42 2.34
C GLU A 76 -6.23 5.93 1.05
N ILE A 77 -5.39 4.89 1.08
CA ILE A 77 -4.77 4.32 -0.13
C ILE A 77 -5.82 3.68 -1.03
N VAL A 78 -6.77 2.96 -0.45
CA VAL A 78 -7.84 2.30 -1.21
C VAL A 78 -8.74 3.35 -1.88
N ASP A 79 -9.01 4.45 -1.18
CA ASP A 79 -9.85 5.54 -1.67
C ASP A 79 -9.13 6.45 -2.67
N THR A 80 -7.80 6.52 -2.60
CA THR A 80 -7.00 7.34 -3.51
C THR A 80 -6.72 6.58 -4.80
N ASP A 81 -7.08 7.18 -5.94
CA ASP A 81 -6.73 6.66 -7.26
C ASP A 81 -5.32 7.12 -7.70
N ALA A 82 -4.32 6.83 -6.86
CA ALA A 82 -2.96 7.35 -7.00
C ALA A 82 -2.28 6.88 -8.31
N VAL A 83 -2.69 5.72 -8.83
CA VAL A 83 -2.18 5.17 -10.10
C VAL A 83 -2.77 5.92 -11.28
N SER A 84 -4.07 6.22 -11.30
CA SER A 84 -4.65 7.00 -12.40
C SER A 84 -4.05 8.41 -12.47
N GLU A 85 -3.81 9.05 -11.32
CA GLU A 85 -3.11 10.34 -11.30
C GLU A 85 -1.66 10.24 -11.82
N LEU A 86 -1.00 9.11 -11.57
CA LEU A 86 0.34 8.84 -12.06
C LEU A 86 0.34 8.61 -13.58
N GLU A 87 -0.60 7.83 -14.09
CA GLU A 87 -0.81 7.57 -15.51
C GLU A 87 -0.98 8.87 -16.29
N ASP A 88 -1.85 9.76 -15.83
CA ASP A 88 -2.07 11.07 -16.45
C ASP A 88 -0.76 11.88 -16.54
N ARG A 89 0.04 11.89 -15.47
CA ARG A 89 1.34 12.57 -15.45
C ARG A 89 2.33 11.95 -16.42
N PHE A 90 2.36 10.62 -16.53
CA PHE A 90 3.21 9.92 -17.48
C PHE A 90 2.77 10.17 -18.92
N PHE A 91 1.47 10.14 -19.22
CA PHE A 91 0.94 10.45 -20.55
C PHE A 91 1.28 11.87 -20.98
N MET A 92 1.27 12.85 -20.06
CA MET A 92 1.74 14.20 -20.35
C MET A 92 3.22 14.24 -20.74
N VAL A 93 4.06 13.43 -20.09
CA VAL A 93 5.50 13.33 -20.40
C VAL A 93 5.73 12.58 -21.72
N ILE A 94 5.09 11.43 -21.91
CA ILE A 94 5.20 10.59 -23.11
C ILE A 94 4.67 11.33 -24.35
N GLY A 95 3.52 11.99 -24.25
CA GLY A 95 2.93 12.75 -25.36
C GLY A 95 3.78 13.94 -25.83
N SER A 96 4.78 14.34 -25.04
CA SER A 96 5.77 15.36 -25.39
C SER A 96 7.06 14.79 -26.01
N MET A 97 7.22 13.47 -26.07
CA MET A 97 8.39 12.78 -26.61
C MET A 97 8.15 12.34 -28.06
N GLU A 98 9.07 12.68 -28.96
CA GLU A 98 9.06 12.23 -30.37
C GLU A 98 9.56 10.79 -30.56
N ASP A 99 10.03 10.12 -29.50
CA ASP A 99 10.79 8.86 -29.58
C ASP A 99 10.01 7.66 -29.01
N ASN A 100 9.90 6.59 -29.80
CA ASN A 100 9.01 5.45 -29.50
C ASN A 100 9.53 4.56 -28.34
N GLU A 101 10.85 4.37 -28.22
CA GLU A 101 11.44 3.43 -27.24
C GLU A 101 11.32 3.93 -25.79
N MET A 102 11.47 5.23 -25.55
CA MET A 102 11.29 5.79 -24.20
C MET A 102 9.81 5.83 -23.80
N GLY A 103 8.90 6.05 -24.76
CA GLY A 103 7.47 5.94 -24.51
C GLY A 103 7.07 4.52 -24.11
N GLU A 104 7.59 3.50 -24.81
CA GLU A 104 7.39 2.09 -24.48
C GLU A 104 7.94 1.76 -23.08
N PHE A 105 9.17 2.17 -22.76
CA PHE A 105 9.76 1.97 -21.42
C PHE A 105 8.93 2.60 -20.30
N LEU A 106 8.46 3.83 -20.49
CA LEU A 106 7.64 4.52 -19.50
C LEU A 106 6.28 3.85 -19.33
N THR A 107 5.69 3.33 -20.42
CA THR A 107 4.46 2.54 -20.36
C THR A 107 4.66 1.26 -19.55
N GLU A 108 5.72 0.48 -19.83
CA GLU A 108 6.03 -0.74 -19.06
C GLU A 108 6.30 -0.45 -17.58
N LEU A 109 6.89 0.71 -17.26
CA LEU A 109 7.13 1.13 -15.89
C LEU A 109 5.83 1.40 -15.14
N ILE A 110 4.87 2.11 -15.77
CA ILE A 110 3.54 2.34 -15.20
C ILE A 110 2.83 1.02 -14.94
N GLU A 111 2.79 0.12 -15.92
CA GLU A 111 2.10 -1.19 -15.78
C GLU A 111 2.67 -1.98 -14.58
N LYS A 112 3.99 -1.93 -14.37
CA LYS A 112 4.61 -2.56 -13.20
C LYS A 112 4.20 -1.89 -11.89
N ILE A 113 4.08 -0.57 -11.88
CA ILE A 113 3.64 0.19 -10.71
C ILE A 113 2.17 -0.12 -10.40
N GLU A 114 1.31 -0.15 -11.41
CA GLU A 114 -0.12 -0.51 -11.29
C GLU A 114 -0.29 -1.90 -10.68
N ILE A 115 0.45 -2.90 -11.17
CA ILE A 115 0.42 -4.25 -10.60
C ILE A 115 0.79 -4.23 -9.11
N ARG A 116 1.86 -3.52 -8.72
CA ARG A 116 2.28 -3.45 -7.30
C ARG A 116 1.32 -2.66 -6.43
N TYR A 117 0.69 -1.64 -6.98
CA TYR A 117 -0.34 -0.89 -6.29
C TYR A 117 -1.58 -1.75 -6.05
N SER A 118 -2.01 -2.50 -7.06
CA SER A 118 -3.12 -3.44 -6.95
C SER A 118 -2.84 -4.53 -5.91
N ASP A 119 -1.63 -5.11 -5.90
CA ASP A 119 -1.18 -6.06 -4.88
C ASP A 119 -1.31 -5.45 -3.46
N LEU A 120 -0.95 -4.17 -3.28
CA LEU A 120 -1.07 -3.46 -2.01
C LEU A 120 -2.54 -3.24 -1.62
N VAL A 121 -3.37 -2.74 -2.53
CA VAL A 121 -4.81 -2.49 -2.30
C VAL A 121 -5.54 -3.79 -1.95
N GLU A 122 -5.27 -4.88 -2.66
CA GLU A 122 -5.85 -6.19 -2.34
C GLU A 122 -5.47 -6.64 -0.93
N ALA A 123 -4.20 -6.49 -0.54
CA ALA A 123 -3.76 -6.82 0.81
C ALA A 123 -4.44 -5.96 1.90
N ILE A 124 -4.77 -4.69 1.60
CA ILE A 124 -5.51 -3.81 2.52
C ILE A 124 -6.95 -4.31 2.65
N HIS A 125 -7.60 -4.65 1.54
CA HIS A 125 -8.93 -5.24 1.55
C HIS A 125 -8.99 -6.56 2.33
N GLU A 126 -7.99 -7.42 2.22
CA GLU A 126 -7.91 -8.65 2.99
C GLU A 126 -7.81 -8.39 4.50
N LEU A 127 -7.03 -7.38 4.92
CA LEU A 127 -6.95 -6.97 6.32
C LEU A 127 -8.31 -6.42 6.80
N ASN A 128 -8.91 -5.51 6.05
CA ASN A 128 -10.20 -4.91 6.39
C ASN A 128 -11.33 -5.94 6.48
N ALA A 129 -11.30 -6.96 5.61
CA ALA A 129 -12.25 -8.07 5.69
C ALA A 129 -12.09 -8.83 7.02
N LEU A 130 -10.87 -9.08 7.50
CA LEU A 130 -10.66 -9.74 8.80
C LEU A 130 -11.16 -8.88 9.97
N LEU A 131 -10.91 -7.57 9.95
CA LEU A 131 -11.35 -6.66 11.01
C LEU A 131 -12.88 -6.55 11.09
N ASN A 132 -13.57 -6.66 9.96
CA ASN A 132 -15.03 -6.60 9.90
C ASN A 132 -15.74 -7.95 10.20
N ILE A 133 -15.01 -9.06 10.30
CA ILE A 133 -15.59 -10.39 10.59
C ILE A 133 -15.82 -10.61 12.11
N ASP A 134 -15.09 -9.90 12.98
CA ASP A 134 -15.17 -10.03 14.44
C ASP A 134 -15.89 -8.84 15.15
N GLY A 135 -16.48 -7.92 14.37
CA GLY A 135 -17.31 -6.81 14.85
C GLY A 135 -18.77 -7.16 15.11
#